data_AF-A0A941AB65-F1
#
_entry.id   AF-A0A941AB65-F1
#
_cell.length_a   1.000
_cell.length_b   1.000
_cell.length_c   1.000
_cell.angle_alpha   90.00
_cell.angle_beta   90.00
_cell.angle_gamma   90.00
#
_symmetry.space_group_name_H-M   'P 1'
#
loop_
_entity.id
_entity.type
_entity.pdbx_description
1 polymer ?
#
loop_
_entity_poly.entity_id
_entity_poly.type
_entity_poly.pdbx_seq_one_letter_code
_entity_poly.pdbx_strand_id
1 'polypeptide(L)'
;MALFGVIFLALAFDYINGFHDTANAIATSVSTRALSPTQAIWMAAALNFLGALFSTGVAKTIGGDIVKSASMVDQNIITAALVGAIIWNLATWWFGIPSSSSHALVGGIIGAVVVARGWDPLNLAGIEKIFLSLILSPL
;
A
#
# COMPACT_ATOMS: atom_id res chain seq x y z
N MET A 1 17.83 -6.65 -16.06
CA MET A 1 17.12 -5.38 -16.32
C MET A 1 15.90 -5.14 -15.42
N ALA A 2 15.41 -6.12 -14.63
CA ALA A 2 14.15 -5.96 -13.91
C ALA A 2 14.22 -5.15 -12.58
N LEU A 3 15.36 -5.15 -11.84
CA LEU A 3 15.45 -4.55 -10.47
C LEU A 3 15.13 -3.06 -10.43
N PHE A 4 15.73 -2.28 -11.31
CA PHE A 4 15.44 -0.86 -11.40
C PHE A 4 13.98 -0.58 -11.75
N GLY A 5 13.36 -1.43 -12.58
CA GLY A 5 11.93 -1.32 -12.91
C GLY A 5 11.03 -1.55 -11.71
N VAL A 6 11.31 -2.57 -10.89
CA VAL A 6 10.55 -2.83 -9.66
C VAL A 6 10.75 -1.73 -8.62
N ILE A 7 11.99 -1.23 -8.45
CA ILE A 7 12.25 -0.11 -7.54
C ILE A 7 11.48 1.12 -8.00
N PHE A 8 11.50 1.42 -9.30
CA PHE A 8 10.73 2.53 -9.86
C PHE A 8 9.23 2.37 -9.60
N LEU A 9 8.66 1.18 -9.81
CA LEU A 9 7.25 0.91 -9.53
C LEU A 9 6.93 1.01 -8.03
N ALA A 10 7.82 0.55 -7.16
CA ALA A 10 7.63 0.66 -5.71
C ALA A 10 7.61 2.13 -5.27
N LEU A 11 8.53 2.95 -5.79
CA LEU A 11 8.56 4.40 -5.55
C LEU A 11 7.33 5.11 -6.14
N ALA A 12 6.88 4.69 -7.32
CA ALA A 12 5.67 5.21 -7.94
C ALA A 12 4.43 4.87 -7.11
N PHE A 13 4.31 3.62 -6.64
CA PHE A 13 3.24 3.20 -5.74
C PHE A 13 3.26 4.00 -4.43
N ASP A 14 4.44 4.21 -3.83
CA ASP A 14 4.58 4.97 -2.58
C ASP A 14 4.22 6.46 -2.75
N TYR A 15 4.65 7.08 -3.86
CA TYR A 15 4.23 8.44 -4.21
C TYR A 15 2.71 8.52 -4.39
N ILE A 16 2.13 7.53 -5.06
CA ILE A 16 0.67 7.45 -5.28
C ILE A 16 -0.06 7.30 -3.94
N ASN A 17 0.43 6.41 -3.09
CA ASN A 17 -0.10 6.23 -1.74
C ASN A 17 -0.06 7.54 -0.94
N GLY A 18 1.07 8.25 -0.99
CA GLY A 18 1.26 9.53 -0.30
C GLY A 18 0.22 10.59 -0.68
N PHE A 19 -0.19 10.69 -1.95
CA PHE A 19 -1.23 11.65 -2.33
C PHE A 19 -2.61 11.25 -1.79
N HIS A 20 -2.95 9.95 -1.78
CA HIS A 20 -4.22 9.46 -1.23
C HIS A 20 -4.30 9.74 0.27
N ASP A 21 -3.24 9.39 1.01
CA ASP A 21 -3.21 9.49 2.47
C ASP A 21 -3.06 10.94 2.95
N THR A 22 -2.39 11.80 2.18
CA THR A 22 -2.26 13.22 2.53
C THR A 22 -3.64 13.86 2.64
N ALA A 23 -4.58 13.54 1.74
CA ALA A 23 -5.95 14.05 1.82
C ALA A 23 -6.63 13.65 3.14
N ASN A 24 -6.46 12.41 3.59
CA ASN A 24 -7.01 11.90 4.84
C ASN A 24 -6.37 12.60 6.06
N ALA A 25 -5.06 12.82 6.04
CA ALA A 25 -4.31 13.37 7.17
C ALA A 25 -4.55 14.87 7.41
N ILE A 26 -4.78 15.65 6.36
CA ILE A 26 -4.87 17.12 6.46
C ILE A 26 -6.31 17.66 6.38
N ALA A 27 -7.29 16.84 6.01
CA ALA A 27 -8.67 17.29 5.79
C ALA A 27 -9.23 18.09 6.98
N THR A 28 -9.04 17.60 8.21
CA THR A 28 -9.56 18.25 9.42
C THR A 28 -8.86 19.57 9.74
N SER A 29 -7.53 19.60 9.68
CA SER A 29 -6.75 20.80 10.02
C SER A 29 -6.91 21.93 8.99
N VAL A 30 -7.09 21.58 7.71
CA VAL A 30 -7.32 22.54 6.63
C VAL A 30 -8.78 23.01 6.62
N SER A 31 -9.76 22.12 6.78
CA SER A 31 -11.19 22.51 6.78
C SER A 31 -11.57 23.40 7.97
N THR A 32 -10.96 23.18 9.14
CA THR A 32 -11.11 24.03 10.33
C THR A 32 -10.29 25.32 10.28
N ARG A 33 -9.46 25.50 9.24
CA ARG A 33 -8.53 26.63 9.07
C ARG A 33 -7.49 26.75 10.19
N ALA A 34 -7.19 25.66 10.89
CA ALA A 34 -6.11 25.62 11.88
C ALA A 34 -4.73 25.73 11.22
N LEU A 35 -4.58 25.19 9.99
CA LEU A 35 -3.36 25.29 9.18
C LEU A 35 -3.70 25.70 7.75
N SER A 36 -2.78 26.42 7.10
CA SER A 36 -2.86 26.58 5.64
C SER A 36 -2.57 25.26 4.94
N PRO A 37 -3.13 25.00 3.73
CA PRO A 37 -2.90 23.77 2.98
C PRO A 37 -1.41 23.44 2.82
N THR A 38 -0.59 24.44 2.49
CA THR A 38 0.87 24.27 2.30
C THR A 38 1.56 23.81 3.58
N GLN A 39 1.24 24.41 4.72
CA GLN A 39 1.82 24.02 6.01
C GLN A 39 1.40 22.60 6.40
N ALA A 40 0.13 22.25 6.20
CA ALA A 40 -0.38 20.92 6.51
C ALA A 40 0.30 19.84 5.65
N ILE A 41 0.52 20.11 4.35
CA ILE A 41 1.23 19.20 3.43
C ILE A 41 2.69 18.99 3.89
N TRP A 42 3.42 20.07 4.20
CA TRP A 42 4.81 19.93 4.67
C TRP A 42 4.91 19.17 5.99
N MET A 43 4.00 19.43 6.91
CA MET A 43 3.93 18.70 8.17
C MET A 43 3.61 17.22 7.94
N ALA A 44 2.62 16.90 7.11
CA ALA A 44 2.26 15.53 6.77
C ALA A 44 3.42 14.79 6.11
N ALA A 45 4.11 15.41 5.14
CA ALA A 45 5.26 14.81 4.47
C ALA A 45 6.41 14.52 5.45
N ALA A 46 6.78 15.48 6.31
CA ALA A 46 7.85 15.29 7.28
C ALA A 46 7.52 14.20 8.30
N LEU A 47 6.30 14.20 8.86
CA LEU A 47 5.89 13.22 9.85
C LEU A 47 5.71 11.81 9.26
N ASN A 48 5.18 11.67 8.05
CA ASN A 48 5.11 10.37 7.36
C ASN A 48 6.50 9.81 7.09
N PHE A 49 7.43 10.64 6.61
CA PHE A 49 8.80 10.21 6.37
C PHE A 49 9.49 9.75 7.67
N LEU A 50 9.38 10.52 8.75
CA LEU A 50 9.94 10.14 10.05
C LEU A 50 9.27 8.87 10.60
N GLY A 51 7.96 8.72 10.44
CA GLY A 51 7.22 7.51 10.84
C GLY A 51 7.72 6.27 10.11
N ALA A 52 7.95 6.37 8.81
CA ALA A 52 8.49 5.28 8.00
C ALA A 52 9.92 4.87 8.42
N LEU A 53 10.74 5.81 8.89
CA LEU A 53 12.07 5.52 9.45
C LEU A 53 11.99 4.86 10.83
N PHE A 54 10.97 5.18 11.62
CA PHE A 54 10.83 4.69 12.98
C PHE A 54 10.28 3.27 13.06
N SER A 55 9.37 2.88 12.14
CA SER A 55 8.75 1.55 12.16
C SER A 55 8.58 0.95 10.77
N THR A 56 8.97 -0.32 10.66
CA THR A 56 8.73 -1.17 9.48
C THR A 56 7.80 -2.34 9.79
N GLY A 57 7.09 -2.30 10.93
CA GLY A 57 6.25 -3.40 11.41
C GLY A 57 5.18 -3.82 10.40
N VAL A 58 4.40 -2.86 9.89
CA VAL A 58 3.36 -3.11 8.87
C VAL A 58 3.96 -3.67 7.58
N ALA A 59 5.11 -3.14 7.15
CA ALA A 59 5.80 -3.64 5.95
C ALA A 59 6.24 -5.10 6.10
N LYS A 60 6.72 -5.50 7.30
CA LYS A 60 7.07 -6.90 7.60
C LYS A 60 5.84 -7.82 7.59
N THR A 61 4.72 -7.38 8.17
CA THR A 61 3.47 -8.14 8.16
C THR A 61 2.95 -8.31 6.73
N ILE A 62 2.80 -7.23 5.96
CA ILE A 62 2.29 -7.31 4.58
C ILE A 62 3.25 -8.11 3.68
N GLY A 63 4.57 -7.92 3.83
CA GLY A 63 5.57 -8.62 3.02
C GLY A 63 5.76 -10.11 3.38
N GLY A 64 5.49 -10.50 4.63
CA GLY A 64 5.76 -11.84 5.14
C GLY A 64 4.53 -12.74 5.29
N ASP A 65 3.34 -12.18 5.53
CA ASP A 65 2.18 -12.97 5.94
C ASP A 65 1.23 -13.32 4.78
N ILE A 66 1.43 -12.78 3.57
CA ILE A 66 0.57 -13.10 2.41
C ILE A 66 0.94 -14.44 1.77
N VAL A 67 2.23 -14.78 1.73
CA VAL A 67 2.75 -16.00 1.09
C VAL A 67 3.50 -16.87 2.10
N LYS A 68 3.47 -18.19 1.89
CA LYS A 68 4.15 -19.16 2.79
C LYS A 68 5.66 -19.02 2.79
N SER A 69 6.24 -18.54 1.68
CA SER A 69 7.68 -18.32 1.56
C SER A 69 7.99 -17.24 0.53
N ALA A 70 8.94 -16.35 0.83
CA ALA A 70 9.40 -15.31 -0.08
C ALA A 70 10.01 -15.87 -1.38
N SER A 71 10.52 -17.12 -1.36
CA SER A 71 11.07 -17.78 -2.57
C SER A 71 9.99 -18.07 -3.62
N MET A 72 8.71 -18.02 -3.25
CA MET A 72 7.58 -18.22 -4.16
C MET A 72 7.18 -16.93 -4.89
N VAL A 73 7.72 -15.79 -4.47
CA VAL A 73 7.46 -14.48 -5.06
C VAL A 73 8.71 -14.00 -5.77
N ASP A 74 8.71 -14.16 -7.09
CA ASP A 74 9.75 -13.60 -7.92
C ASP A 74 9.46 -12.16 -8.31
N GLN A 75 10.42 -11.58 -9.01
CA GLN A 75 10.38 -10.20 -9.41
C GLN A 75 9.22 -9.84 -10.37
N ASN A 76 8.81 -10.78 -11.23
CA ASN A 76 7.73 -10.55 -12.17
C ASN A 76 6.38 -10.51 -11.42
N ILE A 77 6.23 -11.34 -10.38
CA ILE A 77 5.05 -11.33 -9.50
C ILE A 77 4.94 -9.98 -8.77
N ILE A 78 6.05 -9.47 -8.21
CA ILE A 78 6.07 -8.16 -7.54
C ILE A 78 5.73 -7.04 -8.54
N THR A 79 6.27 -7.10 -9.75
CA THR A 79 5.97 -6.14 -10.82
C THR A 79 4.48 -6.12 -11.14
N ALA A 80 3.88 -7.29 -11.36
CA ALA A 80 2.46 -7.42 -11.66
C ALA A 80 1.57 -6.92 -10.51
N ALA A 81 1.94 -7.26 -9.27
CA ALA A 81 1.25 -6.79 -8.07
C ALA A 81 1.26 -5.27 -7.95
N LEU A 82 2.44 -4.63 -8.13
CA LEU A 82 2.59 -3.17 -8.08
C LEU A 82 1.82 -2.49 -9.20
N VAL A 83 1.90 -3.00 -10.43
CA VAL A 83 1.13 -2.45 -11.56
C VAL A 83 -0.37 -2.51 -11.30
N GLY A 84 -0.88 -3.66 -10.81
CA GLY A 84 -2.29 -3.81 -10.46
C GLY A 84 -2.73 -2.84 -9.36
N ALA A 85 -1.93 -2.72 -8.29
CA ALA A 85 -2.21 -1.81 -7.18
C ALA A 85 -2.17 -0.33 -7.62
N ILE A 86 -1.18 0.06 -8.45
CA ILE A 86 -1.06 1.41 -9.02
C ILE A 86 -2.27 1.75 -9.89
N ILE A 87 -2.66 0.85 -10.79
CA ILE A 87 -3.82 1.04 -11.67
C ILE A 87 -5.08 1.24 -10.83
N TRP A 88 -5.27 0.42 -9.79
CA TRP A 88 -6.43 0.54 -8.91
C TRP A 88 -6.44 1.84 -8.12
N ASN A 89 -5.30 2.26 -7.56
CA ASN A 89 -5.19 3.53 -6.85
C ASN A 89 -5.49 4.71 -7.78
N LEU A 90 -4.89 4.77 -8.96
CA LEU A 90 -5.17 5.83 -9.94
C LEU A 90 -6.62 5.83 -10.40
N ALA A 91 -7.23 4.66 -10.60
CA ALA A 91 -8.64 4.55 -10.97
C ALA A 91 -9.56 5.09 -9.86
N THR A 92 -9.35 4.64 -8.61
CA THR A 92 -10.16 5.08 -7.47
C THR A 92 -9.99 6.57 -7.18
N TRP A 93 -8.77 7.09 -7.32
CA TRP A 93 -8.51 8.53 -7.27
C TRP A 93 -9.27 9.29 -8.35
N TRP A 94 -9.20 8.83 -9.60
CA TRP A 94 -9.86 9.48 -10.73
C TRP A 94 -11.38 9.55 -10.55
N PHE A 95 -11.98 8.52 -9.96
CA PHE A 95 -13.41 8.48 -9.65
C PHE A 95 -13.78 9.11 -8.29
N GLY A 96 -12.81 9.64 -7.54
CA GLY A 96 -13.05 10.23 -6.22
C GLY A 96 -13.53 9.22 -5.17
N ILE A 97 -13.25 7.93 -5.36
CA ILE A 97 -13.65 6.85 -4.45
C ILE A 97 -12.60 6.74 -3.34
N PRO A 98 -12.98 6.88 -2.06
CA PRO A 98 -12.05 6.65 -0.96
C PRO A 98 -11.63 5.18 -0.97
N SER A 99 -10.33 4.93 -1.16
CA SER A 99 -9.75 3.60 -1.32
C SER A 99 -8.50 3.48 -0.45
N SER A 100 -8.23 2.27 0.03
CA SER A 100 -7.04 1.95 0.81
C SER A 100 -5.97 1.35 -0.10
N SER A 101 -4.83 2.04 -0.22
CA SER A 101 -3.68 1.53 -0.97
C SER A 101 -3.12 0.22 -0.39
N SER A 102 -3.21 0.02 0.93
CA SER A 102 -2.79 -1.25 1.57
C SER A 102 -3.65 -2.42 1.08
N HIS A 103 -4.96 -2.24 0.95
CA HIS A 103 -5.84 -3.26 0.36
C HIS A 103 -5.52 -3.49 -1.12
N ALA A 104 -5.27 -2.42 -1.87
CA ALA A 104 -4.88 -2.52 -3.28
C ALA A 104 -3.60 -3.35 -3.45
N LEU A 105 -2.60 -3.13 -2.59
CA LEU A 105 -1.34 -3.88 -2.61
C LEU A 105 -1.53 -5.35 -2.20
N VAL A 106 -2.28 -5.62 -1.12
CA VAL A 106 -2.59 -6.99 -0.68
C VAL A 106 -3.32 -7.76 -1.79
N GLY A 107 -4.35 -7.16 -2.38
CA GLY A 107 -5.09 -7.74 -3.50
C GLY A 107 -4.21 -7.94 -4.74
N GLY A 108 -3.34 -6.99 -5.05
CA GLY A 108 -2.36 -7.08 -6.14
C GLY A 108 -1.40 -8.26 -5.97
N ILE A 109 -0.85 -8.45 -4.76
CA ILE A 109 0.05 -9.58 -4.45
C ILE A 109 -0.70 -10.90 -4.55
N ILE A 110 -1.88 -11.02 -3.91
CA ILE A 110 -2.69 -12.23 -3.94
C ILE A 110 -3.03 -12.60 -5.39
N GLY A 111 -3.54 -11.65 -6.18
CA GLY A 111 -3.90 -11.88 -7.59
C GLY A 111 -2.70 -12.30 -8.44
N ALA A 112 -1.56 -11.61 -8.31
CA ALA A 112 -0.35 -11.95 -9.05
C ALA A 112 0.18 -13.35 -8.70
N VAL A 113 0.17 -13.71 -7.40
CA VAL A 113 0.60 -15.05 -6.95
C VAL A 113 -0.34 -16.14 -7.45
N VAL A 114 -1.66 -15.93 -7.34
CA VAL A 114 -2.67 -16.91 -7.79
C VAL A 114 -2.53 -17.19 -9.28
N VAL A 115 -2.37 -16.15 -10.09
CA VAL A 115 -2.19 -16.30 -11.55
C VAL A 115 -0.86 -17.00 -11.87
N ALA A 116 0.22 -16.67 -11.18
CA ALA A 116 1.54 -17.21 -11.51
C ALA A 116 1.79 -18.62 -10.97
N ARG A 117 1.24 -18.95 -9.81
CA ARG A 117 1.65 -20.12 -9.02
C ARG A 117 0.46 -20.90 -8.39
N GLY A 118 -0.78 -20.49 -8.62
CA GLY A 118 -1.97 -21.10 -8.02
C GLY A 118 -2.21 -20.66 -6.57
N TRP A 119 -3.12 -21.35 -5.88
CA TRP A 119 -3.57 -20.99 -4.53
C TRP A 119 -2.65 -21.51 -3.41
N ASP A 120 -1.94 -22.61 -3.65
CA ASP A 120 -1.10 -23.28 -2.64
C ASP A 120 -0.04 -22.39 -1.98
N PRO A 121 0.62 -21.43 -2.68
CA PRO A 121 1.62 -20.56 -2.09
C PRO A 121 1.08 -19.55 -1.08
N LEU A 122 -0.23 -19.30 -1.05
CA LEU A 122 -0.83 -18.31 -0.16
C LEU A 122 -0.83 -18.79 1.29
N ASN A 123 -0.50 -17.88 2.21
CA ASN A 123 -0.61 -18.12 3.64
C ASN A 123 -1.99 -17.66 4.12
N LEU A 124 -2.99 -18.54 4.04
CA LEU A 124 -4.37 -18.21 4.39
C LEU A 124 -4.52 -17.68 5.83
N ALA A 125 -3.78 -18.23 6.79
CA ALA A 125 -3.81 -17.77 8.18
C ALA A 125 -3.24 -16.35 8.34
N GLY A 126 -2.20 -16.01 7.56
CA GLY A 126 -1.65 -14.66 7.54
C GLY A 126 -2.57 -13.66 6.84
N ILE A 127 -3.16 -14.06 5.70
CA ILE A 127 -4.17 -13.27 4.99
C ILE A 127 -5.39 -13.01 5.88
N GLU A 128 -5.87 -14.00 6.62
CA GLU A 128 -6.98 -13.85 7.57
C GLU A 128 -6.65 -12.81 8.65
N LYS A 129 -5.44 -12.84 9.22
CA LYS A 129 -5.00 -11.83 10.20
C LYS A 129 -4.98 -10.43 9.60
N ILE A 130 -4.47 -10.28 8.37
CA ILE A 130 -4.46 -8.99 7.67
C ILE A 130 -5.90 -8.52 7.45
N PHE A 131 -6.78 -9.40 6.95
CA PHE A 131 -8.17 -9.09 6.67
C PHE A 131 -8.94 -8.66 7.94
N LEU A 132 -8.76 -9.40 9.04
CA LEU A 132 -9.34 -9.05 10.35
C LEU A 132 -8.83 -7.70 10.84
N SER A 133 -7.52 -7.44 10.77
CA SER A 133 -6.94 -6.15 11.14
C SER A 133 -7.56 -5.00 10.35
N LEU A 134 -7.75 -5.19 9.04
CA LEU A 134 -8.31 -4.17 8.16
C LEU A 134 -9.78 -3.91 8.46
N ILE A 135 -10.59 -4.93 8.73
CA ILE A 135 -12.01 -4.79 9.10
C ILE A 135 -12.18 -4.17 10.49
N LEU A 136 -11.33 -4.55 11.45
CA LEU A 136 -11.46 -4.11 12.84
C LEU A 136 -10.85 -2.72 13.07
N SER A 137 -9.89 -2.30 12.25
CA SER A 137 -9.20 -1.00 12.41
C SER A 137 -10.10 0.26 12.47
N PRO A 138 -11.29 0.30 11.84
CA PRO A 138 -12.20 1.44 11.94
C PRO A 138 -13.15 1.42 13.16
N LEU A 139 -13.22 0.32 13.92
CA LEU A 139 -14.07 0.14 15.12
C LEU A 139 -13.34 0.56 16.39
#